data_AF-A0A2V5P3N9-F1
#
_entry.id   AF-A0A2V5P3N9-F1
#
_cell.length_a   1.000
_cell.length_b   1.000
_cell.length_c   1.000
_cell.angle_alpha   90.00
_cell.angle_beta   90.00
_cell.angle_gamma   90.00
#
_symmetry.space_group_name_H-M   'P 1'
#
loop_
_entity.id
_entity.type
_entity.pdbx_description
1 polymer ?
#
loop_
_entity_poly.entity_id
_entity_poly.type
_entity_poly.pdbx_seq_one_letter_code
_entity_poly.pdbx_strand_id
1 'polypeptide(L)'
;QKDLTFIPSLLPVRVGTTVEFPNLDDTYHNIFSYSPAKRFDLGRYRQDERPIPTQVFDKPGLVILRCDIHEHMRGLILVLNTPYFVMTDTSGHFRLEGLPAGRYTLKAWIDSRTTREKPVELKSGQTLHVDFP
;
A
#
# COMPACT_ATOMS: atom_id res chain seq x y z
N GLN A 1 -7.41 4.49 -11.85
CA GLN A 1 -6.62 5.60 -12.44
C GLN A 1 -7.57 6.74 -12.64
N LYS A 2 -7.17 7.97 -12.27
CA LYS A 2 -7.98 9.17 -12.44
C LYS A 2 -7.05 10.35 -12.59
N ASP A 3 -7.36 11.27 -13.50
CA ASP A 3 -6.57 12.46 -13.80
C ASP A 3 -5.10 12.07 -14.12
N LEU A 4 -4.93 10.99 -14.90
CA LEU A 4 -3.63 10.43 -15.26
C LEU A 4 -2.74 10.09 -14.05
N THR A 5 -3.36 9.66 -12.94
CA THR A 5 -2.66 9.30 -11.70
C THR A 5 -3.22 8.01 -11.08
N PHE A 6 -2.38 7.29 -10.32
CA PHE A 6 -2.82 6.22 -9.43
C PHE A 6 -3.32 6.82 -8.11
N ILE A 7 -4.60 6.63 -7.80
CA ILE A 7 -5.24 7.13 -6.59
C ILE A 7 -5.78 5.96 -5.77
N PRO A 8 -5.39 5.81 -4.49
CA PRO A 8 -4.35 6.58 -3.82
C PRO A 8 -2.94 6.30 -4.38
N SER A 9 -1.99 7.21 -4.15
CA SER A 9 -0.59 7.03 -4.59
C SER A 9 0.18 6.00 -3.74
N LEU A 10 -0.29 5.75 -2.52
CA LEU A 10 0.15 4.69 -1.61
C LEU A 10 -1.06 3.90 -1.13
N LEU A 11 -1.01 2.58 -1.26
CA LEU A 11 -2.03 1.67 -0.77
C LEU A 11 -1.38 0.55 0.09
N PRO A 12 -1.46 0.64 1.42
CA PRO A 12 -1.06 -0.48 2.28
C PRO A 12 -2.12 -1.58 2.24
N VAL A 13 -1.70 -2.83 2.05
CA VAL A 13 -2.58 -4.00 2.02
C VAL A 13 -1.98 -5.14 2.81
N ARG A 14 -2.82 -6.06 3.27
CA ARG A 14 -2.34 -7.31 3.89
C ARG A 14 -1.97 -8.33 2.80
N VAL A 15 -0.99 -9.19 3.07
CA VAL A 15 -0.77 -10.41 2.29
C VAL A 15 -2.09 -11.15 2.04
N GLY A 16 -2.31 -11.58 0.79
CA GLY A 16 -3.51 -12.25 0.31
C GLY A 16 -4.60 -11.30 -0.23
N THR A 17 -4.43 -9.98 -0.08
CA THR A 17 -5.42 -9.01 -0.60
C THR A 17 -5.45 -9.04 -2.13
N THR A 18 -6.66 -9.08 -2.69
CA THR A 18 -6.90 -8.81 -4.11
C THR A 18 -7.19 -7.32 -4.28
N VAL A 19 -6.44 -6.64 -5.14
CA VAL A 19 -6.67 -5.23 -5.47
C VAL A 19 -7.26 -5.16 -6.87
N GLU A 20 -8.34 -4.41 -7.00
CA GLU A 20 -8.94 -4.04 -8.28
C GLU A 20 -8.36 -2.72 -8.77
N PHE A 21 -8.23 -2.59 -10.09
CA PHE A 21 -7.66 -1.42 -10.73
C PHE A 21 -8.63 -0.82 -11.75
N PRO A 22 -9.70 -0.15 -11.29
CA PRO A 22 -10.62 0.52 -12.20
C PRO A 22 -9.92 1.69 -12.90
N ASN A 23 -10.19 1.83 -14.19
CA ASN A 23 -9.85 3.03 -14.97
C ASN A 23 -11.04 4.00 -14.91
N LEU A 24 -10.80 5.23 -14.46
CA LEU A 24 -11.80 6.31 -14.36
C LEU A 24 -11.48 7.47 -15.32
N ASP A 25 -10.49 7.28 -16.20
CA ASP A 25 -10.18 8.19 -17.31
C ASP A 25 -10.73 7.61 -18.63
N ASP A 26 -10.97 8.47 -19.62
CA ASP A 26 -11.45 8.09 -20.95
C ASP A 26 -10.34 7.57 -21.89
N THR A 27 -9.09 7.66 -21.44
CA THR A 27 -7.89 7.15 -22.12
C THR A 27 -7.55 5.72 -21.70
N TYR A 28 -6.72 5.05 -22.51
CA TYR A 28 -6.16 3.76 -22.15
C TYR A 28 -5.14 3.90 -21.04
N HIS A 29 -5.18 2.97 -20.10
CA HIS A 29 -4.13 2.80 -19.10
C HIS A 29 -3.61 1.37 -19.10
N ASN A 30 -2.47 1.21 -18.46
CA ASN A 30 -1.83 -0.06 -18.20
C ASN A 30 -1.30 -0.05 -16.77
N ILE A 31 -1.22 -1.24 -16.17
CA ILE A 31 -0.59 -1.41 -14.88
C ILE A 31 0.33 -2.59 -14.95
N PHE A 32 1.58 -2.32 -14.65
CA PHE A 32 2.59 -3.35 -14.49
C PHE A 32 3.48 -3.06 -13.29
N SER A 33 4.15 -4.09 -12.83
CA SER A 33 5.22 -3.98 -11.85
C SER A 33 6.34 -4.96 -12.14
N TYR A 34 7.57 -4.53 -11.84
CA TYR A 34 8.76 -5.36 -11.84
C TYR A 34 9.34 -5.59 -10.44
N SER A 35 8.62 -5.17 -9.40
CA SER A 35 9.07 -5.32 -8.02
C SER A 35 9.26 -6.80 -7.63
N PRO A 36 10.30 -7.15 -6.84
CA PRO A 36 10.52 -8.53 -6.39
C PRO A 36 9.40 -9.12 -5.50
N ALA A 37 8.56 -8.26 -4.90
CA ALA A 37 7.39 -8.67 -4.15
C ALA A 37 6.25 -9.14 -5.08
N LYS A 38 6.12 -8.53 -6.27
CA LYS A 38 5.13 -8.93 -7.27
C LYS A 38 5.50 -8.43 -8.67
N ARG A 39 5.75 -9.37 -9.59
CA ARG A 39 5.91 -9.10 -11.02
C ARG A 39 4.61 -9.42 -11.76
N PHE A 40 4.08 -8.47 -12.52
CA PHE A 40 2.85 -8.64 -13.30
C PHE A 40 2.69 -7.53 -14.34
N ASP A 41 1.81 -7.76 -15.30
CA ASP A 41 1.32 -6.79 -16.28
C ASP A 41 -0.15 -7.12 -16.59
N LEU A 42 -1.04 -6.14 -16.43
CA LEU A 42 -2.49 -6.31 -16.66
C LEU A 42 -2.92 -5.98 -18.10
N GLY A 43 -1.97 -5.62 -18.98
CA GLY A 43 -2.28 -5.16 -20.33
C GLY A 43 -2.93 -3.77 -20.34
N ARG A 44 -3.29 -3.30 -21.55
CA ARG A 44 -3.91 -1.99 -21.75
C ARG A 44 -5.44 -2.11 -21.72
N TYR A 45 -6.13 -1.19 -21.05
CA TYR A 45 -7.59 -1.21 -20.91
C TYR A 45 -8.18 0.20 -20.77
N ARG A 46 -9.46 0.36 -21.15
CA ARG A 46 -10.24 1.59 -20.97
C ARG A 46 -11.18 1.50 -19.76
N GLN A 47 -11.86 2.60 -19.44
CA GLN A 47 -12.80 2.72 -18.32
C GLN A 47 -13.94 1.69 -18.32
N ASP A 48 -14.43 1.29 -19.49
CA ASP A 48 -15.56 0.39 -19.69
C ASP A 48 -15.18 -1.09 -19.78
N GLU A 49 -13.89 -1.42 -19.76
CA GLU A 49 -13.40 -2.80 -19.83
C GLU A 49 -13.92 -3.62 -18.63
N ARG A 50 -14.43 -4.83 -18.90
CA ARG A 50 -14.91 -5.75 -17.87
C ARG A 50 -14.43 -7.18 -18.13
N PRO A 51 -14.09 -7.95 -17.08
CA PRO A 51 -14.08 -7.57 -15.66
C PRO A 51 -13.01 -6.50 -15.35
N ILE A 52 -13.16 -5.78 -14.23
CA ILE A 52 -12.14 -4.82 -13.79
C ILE A 52 -10.83 -5.61 -13.58
N PRO A 53 -9.69 -5.16 -14.13
CA PRO A 53 -8.41 -5.84 -13.92
C PRO A 53 -8.07 -5.94 -12.44
N THR A 54 -7.61 -7.11 -12.00
CA THR A 54 -7.30 -7.39 -10.58
C THR A 54 -5.93 -8.05 -10.42
N GLN A 55 -5.34 -7.90 -9.24
CA GLN A 55 -4.12 -8.62 -8.86
C GLN A 55 -4.13 -8.99 -7.37
N VAL A 56 -3.83 -10.26 -7.07
CA VAL A 56 -3.56 -10.76 -5.71
C VAL A 56 -2.14 -10.42 -5.28
N PHE A 57 -1.96 -9.93 -4.05
CA PHE A 57 -0.67 -9.61 -3.44
C PHE A 57 -0.34 -10.57 -2.29
N ASP A 58 0.44 -11.60 -2.60
CA ASP A 58 0.69 -12.79 -1.79
C ASP A 58 2.06 -12.81 -1.08
N LYS A 59 2.91 -11.81 -1.34
CA LYS A 59 4.25 -11.70 -0.76
C LYS A 59 4.47 -10.33 -0.13
N PRO A 60 4.94 -10.25 1.13
CA PRO A 60 5.28 -8.97 1.76
C PRO A 60 6.31 -8.19 0.97
N GLY A 61 6.18 -6.86 0.97
CA GLY A 61 7.15 -5.95 0.37
C GLY A 61 6.52 -4.80 -0.40
N LEU A 62 7.38 -3.92 -0.92
CA LEU A 62 6.97 -2.79 -1.74
C LEU A 62 6.78 -3.22 -3.20
N VAL A 63 5.61 -2.92 -3.75
CA VAL A 63 5.29 -3.04 -5.17
C VAL A 63 5.15 -1.64 -5.77
N ILE A 64 5.94 -1.34 -6.80
CA ILE A 64 5.88 -0.07 -7.52
C ILE A 64 5.06 -0.31 -8.78
N LEU A 65 3.95 0.40 -8.91
CA LEU A 65 3.08 0.40 -10.08
C LEU A 65 3.53 1.47 -11.08
N ARG A 66 3.44 1.13 -12.36
CA ARG A 66 3.80 1.98 -13.51
C ARG A 66 2.74 1.83 -14.60
N CYS A 67 2.66 2.81 -15.49
CA CYS A 67 1.91 2.74 -16.75
C CYS A 67 2.89 2.85 -17.92
N ASP A 68 2.70 2.05 -18.97
CA ASP A 68 3.54 2.07 -20.17
C ASP A 68 3.16 3.20 -21.15
N ILE A 69 1.93 3.71 -21.07
CA ILE A 69 1.41 4.81 -21.90
C ILE A 69 1.77 6.17 -21.31
N HIS A 70 1.68 6.31 -19.98
CA HIS A 70 1.88 7.56 -19.26
C HIS A 70 3.09 7.44 -18.33
N GLU A 71 4.27 7.80 -18.81
CA GLU A 71 5.55 7.53 -18.12
C GLU A 71 5.65 8.14 -16.69
N HIS A 72 4.91 9.21 -16.43
CA HIS A 72 4.87 9.88 -15.13
C HIS A 72 4.03 9.14 -14.08
N MET A 73 3.16 8.22 -14.49
CA MET A 73 2.27 7.51 -13.57
C MET A 73 3.06 6.54 -12.69
N ARG A 74 3.02 6.80 -11.39
CA ARG A 74 3.65 5.96 -10.37
C ARG A 74 2.76 5.84 -9.15
N GLY A 75 2.58 4.59 -8.69
CA GLY A 75 1.84 4.26 -7.47
C GLY A 75 2.60 3.23 -6.66
N LEU A 76 2.27 3.11 -5.38
CA LEU A 76 2.93 2.21 -4.44
C LEU A 76 1.88 1.34 -3.75
N ILE A 77 2.13 0.03 -3.72
CA ILE A 77 1.40 -0.89 -2.84
C ILE A 77 2.40 -1.43 -1.82
N LEU A 78 2.10 -1.23 -0.54
CA LEU A 78 2.91 -1.78 0.55
C LEU A 78 2.22 -3.02 1.10
N VAL A 79 2.74 -4.20 0.76
CA VAL A 79 2.17 -5.49 1.19
C VAL A 79 2.73 -5.86 2.55
N LEU A 80 1.86 -5.91 3.56
CA LEU A 80 2.21 -6.10 4.97
C LEU A 80 1.83 -7.49 5.46
N ASN A 81 2.71 -8.09 6.28
CA ASN A 81 2.48 -9.38 6.93
C ASN A 81 1.81 -9.24 8.31
N THR A 82 1.15 -8.12 8.58
CA THR A 82 0.46 -7.82 9.83
C THR A 82 -0.91 -7.23 9.49
N PRO A 83 -1.97 -7.55 10.27
CA PRO A 83 -3.24 -6.85 10.17
C PRO A 83 -3.23 -5.49 10.89
N TYR A 84 -2.20 -5.21 11.70
CA TYR A 84 -2.11 -3.99 12.51
C TYR A 84 -1.29 -2.93 11.77
N PHE A 85 -1.96 -2.09 10.99
CA PHE A 85 -1.35 -0.95 10.31
C PHE A 85 -2.40 0.14 10.06
N VAL A 86 -1.93 1.38 9.99
CA VAL A 86 -2.70 2.55 9.58
C VAL A 86 -1.80 3.46 8.75
N MET A 87 -2.40 4.31 7.92
CA MET A 87 -1.69 5.49 7.41
C MET A 87 -1.82 6.62 8.43
N THR A 88 -0.77 7.43 8.55
CA THR A 88 -0.86 8.67 9.33
C THR A 88 -1.84 9.64 8.67
N ASP A 89 -2.37 10.57 9.46
CA ASP A 89 -2.96 11.78 8.90
C ASP A 89 -1.88 12.71 8.30
N THR A 90 -2.29 13.84 7.75
CA THR A 90 -1.38 14.84 7.15
C THR A 90 -0.50 15.55 8.17
N SER A 91 -0.83 15.48 9.46
CA SER A 91 -0.04 16.00 10.57
C SER A 91 0.90 14.94 11.18
N GLY A 92 0.87 13.71 10.67
CA GLY A 92 1.69 12.60 11.15
C GLY A 92 1.09 11.81 12.31
N HIS A 93 -0.14 12.11 12.75
CA HIS A 93 -0.76 11.34 13.84
C HIS A 93 -1.25 9.99 13.35
N PHE A 94 -1.20 8.99 14.25
CA PHE A 94 -1.71 7.66 14.01
C PHE A 94 -2.34 7.10 15.29
N ARG A 95 -3.29 6.17 15.13
CA ARG A 95 -3.85 5.39 16.23
C ARG A 95 -4.01 3.95 15.80
N LEU A 96 -3.41 3.05 16.55
CA LEU A 96 -3.55 1.60 16.39
C LEU A 96 -4.41 1.08 17.56
N GLU A 97 -5.48 0.36 17.24
CA GLU A 97 -6.45 -0.13 18.23
C GLU A 97 -6.67 -1.64 18.11
N GLY A 98 -7.09 -2.27 19.20
CA GLY A 98 -7.41 -3.70 19.21
C GLY A 98 -6.19 -4.62 19.14
N LEU A 99 -4.99 -4.11 19.46
CA LEU A 99 -3.77 -4.93 19.50
C LEU A 99 -3.76 -5.78 20.79
N PRO A 100 -3.45 -7.09 20.69
CA PRO A 100 -3.20 -7.93 21.87
C PRO A 100 -2.03 -7.43 22.71
N ALA A 101 -2.01 -7.82 23.99
CA ALA A 101 -0.83 -7.61 24.83
C ALA A 101 0.35 -8.40 24.26
N GLY A 102 1.54 -7.81 24.26
CA GLY A 102 2.72 -8.43 23.69
C GLY A 102 3.87 -7.46 23.43
N ARG A 103 4.97 -8.02 22.91
CA ARG A 103 6.13 -7.27 22.44
C ARG A 103 6.08 -7.14 20.94
N TYR A 104 6.24 -5.91 20.46
CA TYR A 104 6.18 -5.59 19.04
C TYR A 104 7.36 -4.71 18.64
N THR A 105 7.66 -4.70 17.36
CA THR A 105 8.44 -3.63 16.73
C THR A 105 7.47 -2.73 15.99
N LEU A 106 7.23 -1.53 16.50
CA LEU A 106 6.45 -0.51 15.81
C LEU A 106 7.31 0.05 14.68
N LYS A 107 6.77 0.07 13.45
CA LYS A 107 7.44 0.58 12.26
C LYS A 107 6.67 1.76 11.68
N ALA A 108 7.34 2.88 11.47
CA ALA A 108 6.85 4.00 10.67
C ALA A 108 7.58 3.95 9.32
N TRP A 109 6.86 3.47 8.29
CA TRP A 109 7.35 3.47 6.92
C TRP A 109 7.09 4.85 6.30
N ILE A 110 8.13 5.49 5.78
CA ILE A 110 8.05 6.83 5.17
C ILE A 110 8.20 6.71 3.66
N ASP A 111 9.21 5.99 3.20
CA ASP A 111 9.48 5.74 1.79
C ASP A 111 10.29 4.45 1.59
N SER A 112 10.66 4.13 0.34
CA SER A 112 11.41 2.91 -0.01
C SER A 112 12.82 2.82 0.60
N ARG A 113 13.35 3.90 1.15
CA ARG A 113 14.68 3.99 1.78
C ARG A 113 14.59 4.23 3.28
N THR A 114 13.47 4.76 3.77
CA THR A 114 13.33 5.24 5.13
C THR A 114 12.20 4.51 5.85
N THR A 115 12.59 3.69 6.83
CA THR A 115 11.68 3.12 7.84
C THR A 115 12.26 3.43 9.21
N ARG A 116 11.46 3.97 10.11
CA ARG A 116 11.80 4.13 11.52
C ARG A 116 11.20 3.00 12.32
N GLU A 117 11.92 2.51 13.32
CA GLU A 117 11.48 1.37 14.12
C GLU A 117 11.73 1.63 15.61
N LYS A 118 10.79 1.21 16.47
CA LYS A 118 10.94 1.23 17.93
C LYS A 118 10.36 -0.06 18.53
N PRO A 119 11.09 -0.74 19.44
CA PRO A 119 10.51 -1.81 20.23
C PRO A 119 9.47 -1.23 21.21
N VAL A 120 8.34 -1.90 21.35
CA VAL A 120 7.27 -1.53 22.27
C VAL A 120 6.75 -2.76 23.00
N GLU A 121 6.35 -2.60 24.26
CA GLU A 121 5.67 -3.62 25.04
C GLU A 121 4.29 -3.08 25.42
N LEU A 122 3.24 -3.78 24.97
CA LEU A 122 1.85 -3.43 25.24
C LEU A 122 1.29 -4.37 26.31
N LYS A 123 0.80 -3.79 27.42
CA LYS A 123 0.06 -4.53 28.44
C LYS A 123 -1.43 -4.55 28.12
N SER A 124 -2.16 -5.53 28.67
CA SER A 124 -3.61 -5.65 28.46
C SER A 124 -4.33 -4.38 28.90
N GLY A 125 -5.17 -3.81 28.03
CA GLY A 125 -5.93 -2.58 28.27
C GLY A 125 -5.11 -1.27 28.31
N GLN A 126 -3.79 -1.34 28.06
CA GLN A 126 -2.93 -0.16 28.08
C GLN A 126 -3.08 0.68 26.82
N THR A 127 -3.06 2.00 26.97
CA THR A 127 -2.72 2.92 25.87
C THR A 127 -1.24 3.30 25.99
N LEU A 128 -0.49 3.10 24.91
CA LEU A 128 0.92 3.48 24.84
C LEU A 128 1.07 4.66 23.87
N HIS A 129 1.76 5.71 24.33
CA HIS A 129 2.13 6.85 23.49
C HIS A 129 3.56 6.68 22.97
N VAL A 130 3.75 6.77 21.66
CA VAL A 130 5.05 6.63 21.00
C VAL A 130 5.14 7.62 19.85
N ASP A 131 6.21 8.42 19.85
CA ASP A 131 6.52 9.35 18.78
C ASP A 131 7.71 8.85 17.96
N PHE A 132 7.77 9.22 16.68
CA PHE A 132 8.97 9.10 15.86
C PHE A 132 9.57 10.50 15.60
N PRO A 133 10.90 10.62 15.45
CA PRO A 133 11.54 11.90 15.11
C PRO A 133 11.13 12.42 13.73
#